data_AF-A0AAW2PKP4-F1
#
_entry.id   AF-A0AAW2PKP4-F1
#
_cell.length_a   1.000
_cell.length_b   1.000
_cell.length_c   1.000
_cell.angle_alpha   90.00
_cell.angle_beta   90.00
_cell.angle_gamma   90.00
#
_symmetry.space_group_name_H-M   'P 1'
#
loop_
_entity.id
_entity.type
_entity.pdbx_description
1 polymer ?
#
loop_
_entity_poly.entity_id
_entity_poly.type
_entity_poly.pdbx_seq_one_letter_code
_entity_poly.pdbx_strand_id
1 'polypeptide(L)'
;MAYPFSARLRTVSTTTTQGPDEFFRARIKKYNSTVYRVNGPPGPFKDPRVIVVRRCQLPRPVRHFKGRKEKRVHGHLHALNSFHRMHKELIPTFRSAIAQLFADLEAELSDKGQANFNTISDKMSFDFLFRLFAGKSSYDTPVGAGGNANLDKWLFFQLAPLVTLGLKFLPNCVEDLLLHTFPLPYFVVKSGYEKIHDAFDEAARKLLNEAEKQGLSRDEASHNLMFLTGFNSYGGTKVLFPALLKYVGTGGEDHAPCC
;
A
#
# COMPACT_ATOMS: atom_id res chain seq x y z
N MET A 1 -21.96 5.73 -27.84
CA MET A 1 -22.15 7.04 -27.18
C MET A 1 -21.05 7.24 -26.14
N ALA A 2 -20.29 8.34 -26.22
CA ALA A 2 -19.26 8.66 -25.24
C ALA A 2 -19.90 8.97 -23.88
N TYR A 3 -19.36 8.44 -22.78
CA TYR A 3 -19.88 8.71 -21.44
C TYR A 3 -19.56 10.17 -21.06
N PRO A 4 -20.57 11.03 -20.75
CA PRO A 4 -20.39 12.48 -20.63
C PRO A 4 -19.46 12.83 -19.46
N PHE A 5 -18.55 13.78 -19.68
CA PHE A 5 -17.55 14.23 -18.71
C PHE A 5 -18.18 14.69 -17.38
N SER A 6 -19.33 15.36 -17.45
CA SER A 6 -20.10 15.80 -16.27
C SER A 6 -20.67 14.66 -15.42
N ALA A 7 -20.86 13.47 -15.99
CA ALA A 7 -21.25 12.27 -15.24
C ALA A 7 -20.03 11.61 -14.56
N ARG A 8 -18.83 11.77 -15.13
CA ARG A 8 -17.59 11.26 -14.52
C ARG A 8 -17.17 12.10 -13.31
N LEU A 9 -17.24 13.43 -13.41
CA LEU A 9 -16.98 14.34 -12.29
C LEU A 9 -17.95 14.11 -11.12
N ARG A 10 -19.24 13.89 -11.40
CA ARG A 10 -20.23 13.56 -10.36
C ARG A 10 -19.91 12.29 -9.61
N THR A 11 -19.26 11.32 -10.25
CA THR A 11 -18.90 10.06 -9.60
C THR A 11 -17.86 10.29 -8.51
N VAL A 12 -16.78 11.00 -8.84
CA VAL A 12 -15.70 11.37 -7.93
C VAL A 12 -16.27 12.10 -6.71
N SER A 13 -17.09 13.12 -6.98
CA SER A 13 -17.73 13.91 -5.92
C SER A 13 -18.61 13.06 -4.99
N THR A 14 -19.41 12.12 -5.52
CA THR A 14 -20.27 11.28 -4.67
C THR A 14 -19.52 10.31 -3.76
N THR A 15 -18.38 9.78 -4.19
CA THR A 15 -17.55 8.89 -3.35
C THR A 15 -16.90 9.66 -2.21
N THR A 16 -16.41 10.87 -2.49
CA THR A 16 -15.78 11.76 -1.49
C THR A 16 -16.80 12.25 -0.46
N THR A 17 -18.05 12.55 -0.87
CA THR A 17 -19.08 13.11 0.04
C THR A 17 -19.81 12.08 0.90
N GLN A 18 -20.02 10.85 0.42
CA GLN A 18 -20.80 9.83 1.16
C GLN A 18 -19.92 8.87 1.97
N GLY A 19 -18.63 8.77 1.64
CA GLY A 19 -17.77 7.71 2.14
C GLY A 19 -18.08 6.34 1.52
N PRO A 20 -17.09 5.42 1.47
CA PRO A 20 -17.20 4.17 0.72
C PRO A 20 -18.31 3.24 1.23
N ASP A 21 -18.47 3.10 2.55
CA ASP A 21 -19.43 2.15 3.12
C ASP A 21 -20.89 2.55 2.90
N GLU A 22 -21.20 3.84 3.10
CA GLU A 22 -22.54 4.37 2.85
C GLU A 22 -22.86 4.39 1.35
N PHE A 23 -21.88 4.77 0.52
CA PHE A 23 -21.99 4.74 -0.94
C PHE A 23 -22.48 3.36 -1.42
N PHE A 24 -21.85 2.27 -0.97
CA PHE A 24 -22.26 0.93 -1.38
C PHE A 24 -23.53 0.45 -0.68
N ARG A 25 -23.80 0.82 0.58
CA ARG A 25 -25.01 0.41 1.32
C ARG A 25 -26.27 1.02 0.71
N ALA A 26 -26.24 2.33 0.41
CA ALA A 26 -27.34 3.04 -0.21
C ALA A 26 -27.73 2.44 -1.58
N ARG A 27 -26.73 2.00 -2.37
CA ARG A 27 -26.93 1.41 -3.69
C ARG A 27 -27.49 -0.01 -3.63
N ILE A 28 -27.09 -0.82 -2.63
CA ILE A 28 -27.74 -2.12 -2.39
C ILE A 28 -29.22 -1.92 -2.10
N LYS A 29 -29.56 -0.98 -1.20
CA LYS A 29 -30.96 -0.67 -0.87
C LYS A 29 -31.74 -0.16 -2.08
N LYS A 30 -31.15 0.73 -2.87
CA LYS A 30 -31.78 1.30 -4.08
C LYS A 30 -32.07 0.26 -5.15
N TYR A 31 -31.13 -0.65 -5.43
CA TYR A 31 -31.27 -1.63 -6.51
C TYR A 31 -31.80 -2.99 -6.04
N ASN A 32 -32.05 -3.14 -4.74
CA ASN A 32 -32.38 -4.40 -4.08
C ASN A 32 -31.47 -5.56 -4.56
N SER A 33 -30.18 -5.27 -4.73
CA SER A 33 -29.22 -6.19 -5.34
C SER A 33 -27.81 -5.99 -4.78
N THR A 34 -27.10 -7.11 -4.61
CA THR A 34 -25.67 -7.17 -4.28
C THR A 34 -24.76 -7.10 -5.50
N VAL A 35 -25.34 -7.09 -6.72
CA VAL A 35 -24.64 -6.94 -7.99
C VAL A 35 -25.27 -5.80 -8.79
N TYR A 36 -24.51 -4.75 -9.04
CA TYR A 36 -25.04 -3.57 -9.73
C TYR A 36 -23.94 -2.80 -10.47
N ARG A 37 -24.36 -2.05 -11.50
CA ARG A 37 -23.48 -1.15 -12.25
C ARG A 37 -23.36 0.17 -11.51
N VAL A 38 -22.14 0.67 -11.40
CA VAL A 38 -21.85 1.99 -10.83
C VAL A 38 -20.62 2.56 -11.49
N ASN A 39 -20.41 3.86 -11.33
CA ASN A 39 -19.13 4.46 -11.67
C ASN A 39 -18.24 4.45 -10.42
N GLY A 40 -16.93 4.24 -10.60
CA GLY A 40 -15.93 4.29 -9.53
C GLY A 40 -14.74 5.21 -9.85
N PRO A 41 -13.84 5.43 -8.88
CA PRO A 41 -12.54 6.08 -9.09
C PRO A 41 -11.71 5.34 -10.16
N PRO A 42 -10.73 6.00 -10.84
CA PRO A 42 -9.86 7.07 -10.33
C PRO A 42 -9.99 8.43 -11.05
N GLY A 43 -11.20 8.82 -11.48
CA GLY A 43 -11.43 10.16 -12.03
C GLY A 43 -11.86 10.20 -13.50
N PRO A 44 -12.03 11.41 -14.07
CA PRO A 44 -12.76 11.60 -15.31
C PRO A 44 -12.02 11.18 -16.58
N PHE A 45 -10.70 11.00 -16.49
CA PHE A 45 -9.83 10.70 -17.63
C PHE A 45 -9.81 9.22 -18.03
N LYS A 46 -10.33 8.32 -17.20
CA LYS A 46 -10.50 6.89 -17.51
C LYS A 46 -11.99 6.52 -17.60
N ASP A 47 -12.29 5.37 -18.17
CA ASP A 47 -13.66 4.83 -18.15
C ASP A 47 -14.03 4.46 -16.70
N PRO A 48 -15.00 5.14 -16.07
CA PRO A 48 -15.28 4.93 -14.65
C PRO A 48 -16.27 3.78 -14.43
N ARG A 49 -16.85 3.18 -15.48
CA ARG A 49 -17.95 2.22 -15.37
C ARG A 49 -17.43 0.88 -14.84
N VAL A 50 -18.00 0.43 -13.73
CA VAL A 50 -17.68 -0.85 -13.08
C VAL A 50 -18.95 -1.61 -12.68
N ILE A 51 -18.82 -2.93 -12.54
CA ILE A 51 -19.84 -3.78 -11.91
C ILE A 51 -19.35 -4.12 -10.52
N VAL A 52 -20.10 -3.69 -9.51
CA VAL A 52 -19.82 -4.00 -8.10
C VAL A 52 -20.47 -5.32 -7.76
N VAL A 53 -19.73 -6.18 -7.05
CA VAL A 53 -20.19 -7.47 -6.55
C VAL A 53 -19.89 -7.53 -5.05
N ARG A 54 -20.94 -7.59 -4.22
CA ARG A 54 -20.86 -7.71 -2.73
C ARG A 54 -21.57 -8.98 -2.22
N ARG A 55 -21.08 -10.16 -2.61
CA ARG A 55 -21.47 -11.46 -2.01
C ARG A 55 -20.23 -12.25 -1.59
N CYS A 56 -20.27 -12.83 -0.39
CA CYS A 56 -19.29 -13.84 0.06
C CYS A 56 -19.50 -15.23 -0.58
N GLN A 57 -20.65 -15.49 -1.22
CA GLN A 57 -20.98 -16.77 -1.86
C GLN A 57 -20.72 -16.76 -3.38
N LEU A 58 -19.48 -16.51 -3.78
CA LEU A 58 -19.02 -16.96 -5.09
C LEU A 58 -18.19 -18.24 -4.89
N PRO A 59 -18.55 -19.36 -5.54
CA PRO A 59 -17.64 -20.50 -5.62
C PRO A 59 -16.42 -20.05 -6.42
N ARG A 60 -15.32 -19.79 -5.70
CA ARG A 60 -14.00 -19.32 -6.19
C ARG A 60 -14.04 -17.84 -6.65
N PRO A 61 -13.16 -16.98 -6.10
CA PRO A 61 -13.08 -15.60 -6.54
C PRO A 61 -12.65 -15.54 -8.01
N VAL A 62 -13.00 -14.44 -8.66
CA VAL A 62 -12.63 -13.99 -10.01
C VAL A 62 -11.13 -14.15 -10.27
N ARG A 63 -10.68 -15.39 -10.49
CA ARG A 63 -9.29 -15.75 -10.79
C ARG A 63 -9.02 -15.78 -12.29
N HIS A 64 -10.07 -15.69 -13.11
CA HIS A 64 -9.93 -15.68 -14.55
C HIS A 64 -9.94 -14.25 -15.10
N PHE A 65 -8.86 -13.53 -14.87
CA PHE A 65 -8.53 -12.32 -15.60
C PHE A 65 -7.79 -12.73 -16.88
N LYS A 66 -8.51 -12.91 -18.00
CA LYS A 66 -7.87 -13.06 -19.32
C LYS A 66 -7.54 -11.67 -19.85
N GLY A 67 -6.50 -11.05 -19.28
CA GLY A 67 -5.91 -9.80 -19.75
C GLY A 67 -4.60 -10.08 -20.48
N ARG A 68 -4.34 -9.34 -21.58
CA ARG A 68 -3.03 -9.29 -22.26
C ARG A 68 -1.95 -8.77 -21.30
N LYS A 69 -1.38 -9.63 -20.45
CA LYS A 69 -0.20 -9.33 -19.62
C LYS A 69 0.73 -10.54 -19.50
N GLU A 70 1.01 -11.17 -20.63
CA GLU A 70 1.94 -12.30 -20.75
C GLU A 70 3.39 -11.91 -20.34
N LYS A 71 3.75 -10.62 -20.46
CA LYS A 71 5.05 -10.09 -19.98
C LYS A 71 5.12 -9.81 -18.46
N ARG A 72 4.00 -9.63 -17.75
CA ARG A 72 3.98 -9.33 -16.29
C ARG A 72 4.12 -10.59 -15.42
N VAL A 73 3.97 -11.78 -16.01
CA VAL A 73 4.04 -13.08 -15.32
C VAL A 73 5.48 -13.44 -14.95
N HIS A 74 6.47 -13.00 -15.73
CA HIS A 74 7.87 -13.31 -15.47
C HIS A 74 8.36 -12.67 -14.16
N GLY A 75 8.12 -11.37 -13.92
CA GLY A 75 8.48 -10.72 -12.64
C GLY A 75 7.82 -11.34 -11.40
N HIS A 76 6.63 -11.93 -11.51
CA HIS A 76 5.96 -12.63 -10.40
C HIS A 76 6.59 -13.98 -10.06
N LEU A 77 7.15 -14.68 -11.04
CA LEU A 77 7.82 -15.97 -10.82
C LEU A 77 9.12 -15.80 -10.04
N HIS A 78 9.84 -14.70 -10.25
CA HIS A 78 11.08 -14.40 -9.52
C HIS A 78 10.83 -13.90 -8.09
N ALA A 79 9.70 -13.22 -7.83
CA ALA A 79 9.28 -12.92 -6.48
C ALA A 79 9.15 -14.21 -5.63
N LEU A 80 8.67 -15.32 -6.21
CA LEU A 80 8.55 -16.61 -5.52
C LEU A 80 9.91 -17.23 -5.16
N ASN A 81 10.91 -17.12 -6.03
CA ASN A 81 12.29 -17.54 -5.69
C ASN A 81 12.89 -16.68 -4.57
N SER A 82 12.57 -15.39 -4.53
CA SER A 82 12.93 -14.53 -3.39
C SER A 82 12.24 -15.00 -2.10
N PHE A 83 10.97 -15.41 -2.14
CA PHE A 83 10.25 -15.94 -0.97
C PHE A 83 10.88 -17.22 -0.42
N HIS A 84 11.40 -18.09 -1.29
CA HIS A 84 12.16 -19.26 -0.84
C HIS A 84 13.46 -18.88 -0.13
N ARG A 85 14.12 -17.77 -0.47
CA ARG A 85 15.27 -17.30 0.33
C ARG A 85 14.82 -16.68 1.65
N MET A 86 13.72 -15.93 1.63
CA MET A 86 13.24 -15.15 2.77
C MET A 86 12.64 -16.00 3.89
N HIS A 87 12.17 -17.24 3.66
CA HIS A 87 11.49 -18.01 4.71
C HIS A 87 12.36 -18.28 5.95
N LYS A 88 13.69 -18.39 5.78
CA LYS A 88 14.63 -18.60 6.90
C LYS A 88 14.86 -17.32 7.70
N GLU A 89 14.93 -16.19 7.00
CA GLU A 89 15.22 -14.88 7.60
C GLU A 89 13.97 -14.15 8.11
N LEU A 90 12.78 -14.51 7.62
CA LEU A 90 11.53 -13.81 7.91
C LEU A 90 11.22 -13.80 9.40
N ILE A 91 11.16 -14.98 10.03
CA ILE A 91 10.83 -15.12 11.45
C ILE A 91 11.85 -14.40 12.34
N PRO A 92 13.17 -14.65 12.24
CA PRO A 92 14.14 -13.97 13.10
C PRO A 92 14.15 -12.44 12.88
N THR A 93 14.09 -11.98 11.63
CA THR A 93 14.07 -10.54 11.33
C THR A 93 12.81 -9.88 11.87
N PHE A 94 11.65 -10.53 11.72
CA PHE A 94 10.39 -10.01 12.22
C PHE A 94 10.35 -9.95 13.75
N ARG A 95 10.82 -11.00 14.44
CA ARG A 95 10.90 -11.00 15.91
C ARG A 95 11.79 -9.87 16.43
N SER A 96 12.95 -9.67 15.80
CA SER A 96 13.85 -8.56 16.15
C SER A 96 13.20 -7.20 15.90
N ALA A 97 12.52 -7.02 14.76
CA ALA A 97 11.86 -5.77 14.41
C ALA A 97 10.71 -5.42 15.38
N ILE A 98 9.89 -6.41 15.75
CA ILE A 98 8.80 -6.23 16.72
C ILE A 98 9.33 -5.99 18.14
N ALA A 99 10.41 -6.65 18.55
CA ALA A 99 11.04 -6.36 19.84
C ALA A 99 11.49 -4.90 19.92
N GLN A 100 12.13 -4.40 18.85
CA GLN A 100 12.55 -3.00 18.77
C GLN A 100 11.34 -2.04 18.74
N LEU A 101 10.27 -2.38 18.02
CA LEU A 101 9.02 -1.60 18.00
C LEU A 101 8.50 -1.35 19.42
N PHE A 102 8.41 -2.39 20.24
CA PHE A 102 7.90 -2.25 21.61
C PHE A 102 8.87 -1.50 22.51
N ALA A 103 10.18 -1.70 22.38
CA ALA A 103 11.17 -0.91 23.09
C ALA A 103 11.05 0.60 22.78
N ASP A 104 10.87 0.96 21.50
CA ASP A 104 10.70 2.34 21.09
C ASP A 104 9.36 2.93 21.58
N LEU A 105 8.29 2.12 21.60
CA LEU A 105 6.99 2.51 22.15
C LEU A 105 7.06 2.76 23.65
N GLU A 106 7.70 1.88 24.42
CA GLU A 106 7.88 2.02 25.86
C GLU A 106 8.73 3.25 26.20
N ALA A 107 9.78 3.50 25.42
CA ALA A 107 10.61 4.69 25.58
C ALA A 107 9.80 5.99 25.35
N GLU A 108 9.03 6.08 24.27
CA GLU A 108 8.20 7.27 24.00
C GLU A 108 7.07 7.43 25.03
N LEU A 109 6.47 6.32 25.46
CA LEU A 109 5.44 6.31 26.50
C LEU A 109 5.98 6.79 27.84
N SER A 110 7.18 6.37 28.23
CA SER A 110 7.83 6.80 29.47
C SER A 110 8.21 8.28 29.44
N ASP A 111 8.60 8.81 28.28
CA ASP A 111 9.00 10.21 28.11
C ASP A 111 7.79 11.16 28.07
N LYS A 112 6.73 10.78 27.35
CA LYS A 112 5.63 11.70 26.99
C LYS A 112 4.27 11.33 27.59
N GLY A 113 4.16 10.19 28.27
CA GLY A 113 2.89 9.63 28.73
C GLY A 113 1.99 9.08 27.62
N GLN A 114 2.42 9.16 26.36
CA GLN A 114 1.74 8.60 25.18
C GLN A 114 2.77 8.28 24.08
N ALA A 115 2.48 7.31 23.22
CA ALA A 115 3.36 6.94 22.11
C ALA A 115 2.59 6.91 20.78
N ASN A 116 3.22 7.38 19.69
CA ASN A 116 2.59 7.36 18.38
C ASN A 116 2.95 6.08 17.62
N PHE A 117 2.05 5.08 17.72
CA PHE A 117 2.25 3.79 17.08
C PHE A 117 2.55 3.87 15.58
N ASN A 118 1.82 4.69 14.82
CA ASN A 118 1.96 4.73 13.36
C ASN A 118 3.37 5.17 12.97
N THR A 119 3.89 6.24 13.58
CA THR A 119 5.23 6.75 13.28
C THR A 119 6.32 5.72 13.54
N ILE A 120 6.23 5.00 14.68
CA ILE A 120 7.24 4.00 15.06
C ILE A 120 7.08 2.74 14.18
N SER A 121 5.84 2.30 13.97
CA SER A 121 5.51 1.16 13.11
C SER A 121 5.95 1.36 11.66
N ASP A 122 5.84 2.59 11.13
CA ASP A 122 6.29 2.95 9.79
C ASP A 122 7.81 2.83 9.64
N LYS A 123 8.58 3.35 10.61
CA LYS A 123 10.05 3.24 10.61
C LYS A 123 10.48 1.79 10.73
N MET A 124 9.88 1.04 11.66
CA MET A 124 10.16 -0.38 11.86
C MET A 124 9.83 -1.18 10.59
N SER A 125 8.65 -0.96 9.99
CA SER A 125 8.22 -1.69 8.79
C SER A 125 9.16 -1.43 7.62
N PHE A 126 9.60 -0.19 7.43
CA PHE A 126 10.56 0.14 6.38
C PHE A 126 11.87 -0.61 6.56
N ASP A 127 12.46 -0.57 7.76
CA ASP A 127 13.72 -1.25 8.05
C ASP A 127 13.59 -2.78 7.98
N PHE A 128 12.53 -3.34 8.54
CA PHE A 128 12.21 -4.77 8.48
C PHE A 128 12.16 -5.26 7.03
N LEU A 129 11.44 -4.55 6.16
CA LEU A 129 11.32 -4.95 4.76
C LEU A 129 12.63 -4.73 4.00
N PHE A 130 13.40 -3.68 4.32
CA PHE A 130 14.72 -3.46 3.75
C PHE A 130 15.67 -4.64 4.10
N ARG A 131 15.69 -5.07 5.37
CA ARG A 131 16.42 -6.27 5.80
C ARG A 131 15.96 -7.53 5.10
N LEU A 132 14.65 -7.74 5.01
CA LEU A 132 14.09 -8.95 4.43
C LEU A 132 14.41 -9.09 2.94
N PHE A 133 14.27 -8.01 2.18
CA PHE A 133 14.43 -8.04 0.72
C PHE A 133 15.87 -7.78 0.25
N ALA A 134 16.59 -6.88 0.92
CA ALA A 134 17.96 -6.48 0.54
C ALA A 134 19.05 -7.13 1.40
N GLY A 135 18.71 -7.76 2.52
CA GLY A 135 19.66 -8.45 3.39
C GLY A 135 20.57 -7.53 4.22
N LYS A 136 20.21 -6.25 4.36
CA LYS A 136 20.94 -5.25 5.16
C LYS A 136 19.98 -4.35 5.92
N SER A 137 20.43 -3.70 6.99
CA SER A 137 19.64 -2.66 7.65
C SER A 137 19.54 -1.42 6.76
N SER A 138 18.39 -0.75 6.76
CA SER A 138 18.25 0.56 6.11
C SER A 138 19.13 1.62 6.78
N TYR A 139 19.40 1.45 8.08
CA TYR A 139 20.29 2.30 8.87
C TYR A 139 21.76 2.20 8.44
N ASP A 140 22.16 1.09 7.80
CA ASP A 140 23.52 0.89 7.29
C ASP A 140 23.71 1.45 5.87
N THR A 141 22.73 2.20 5.38
CA THR A 141 22.72 2.77 4.02
C THR A 141 22.52 4.30 4.08
N PRO A 142 22.81 5.03 2.98
CA PRO A 142 22.56 6.47 2.92
C PRO A 142 21.09 6.90 3.12
N VAL A 143 20.15 5.95 3.06
CA VAL A 143 18.73 6.19 3.28
C VAL A 143 18.42 6.39 4.77
N GLY A 144 19.04 5.59 5.63
CA GLY A 144 18.94 5.70 7.08
C GLY A 144 17.49 5.68 7.62
N ALA A 145 17.33 6.25 8.81
CA ALA A 145 16.05 6.36 9.51
C ALA A 145 14.99 7.20 8.77
N GLY A 146 15.40 8.01 7.79
CA GLY A 146 14.51 8.91 7.04
C GLY A 146 13.94 8.32 5.75
N GLY A 147 14.27 7.06 5.43
CA GLY A 147 13.81 6.42 4.20
C GLY A 147 12.30 6.25 4.10
N ASN A 148 11.66 5.92 5.22
CA ASN A 148 10.21 5.74 5.28
C ASN A 148 9.46 7.03 4.88
N ALA A 149 9.96 8.22 5.24
CA ALA A 149 9.31 9.48 4.88
C ALA A 149 9.32 9.76 3.37
N ASN A 150 10.41 9.39 2.69
CA ASN A 150 10.47 9.47 1.23
C ASN A 150 9.55 8.44 0.58
N LEU A 151 9.45 7.24 1.18
CA LEU A 151 8.57 6.18 0.72
C LEU A 151 7.10 6.53 0.90
N ASP A 152 6.74 7.14 2.04
CA ASP A 152 5.40 7.64 2.33
C ASP A 152 4.95 8.68 1.30
N LYS A 153 5.82 9.65 0.98
CA LYS A 153 5.55 10.63 -0.08
C LYS A 153 5.33 9.97 -1.42
N TRP A 154 6.21 9.03 -1.81
CA TRP A 154 6.04 8.32 -3.07
C TRP A 154 4.74 7.51 -3.11
N LEU A 155 4.44 6.77 -2.04
CA LEU A 155 3.23 5.96 -1.91
C LEU A 155 1.96 6.84 -1.96
N PHE A 156 1.97 7.99 -1.29
CA PHE A 156 0.89 8.97 -1.37
C PHE A 156 0.65 9.42 -2.81
N PHE A 157 1.70 9.71 -3.59
CA PHE A 157 1.55 10.10 -4.99
C PHE A 157 0.97 8.97 -5.86
N GLN A 158 1.28 7.71 -5.55
CA GLN A 158 0.68 6.56 -6.24
C GLN A 158 -0.81 6.37 -5.90
N LEU A 159 -1.18 6.67 -4.64
CA LEU A 159 -2.53 6.45 -4.11
C LEU A 159 -3.41 7.70 -4.12
N ALA A 160 -2.88 8.88 -4.47
CA ALA A 160 -3.58 10.17 -4.47
C ALA A 160 -4.98 10.10 -5.12
N PRO A 161 -5.18 9.41 -6.26
CA PRO A 161 -6.51 9.30 -6.88
C PRO A 161 -7.52 8.44 -6.11
N LEU A 162 -7.10 7.75 -5.05
CA LEU A 162 -7.89 6.82 -4.24
C LEU A 162 -8.06 7.27 -2.78
N VAL A 163 -7.26 8.23 -2.32
CA VAL A 163 -7.25 8.67 -0.92
C VAL A 163 -7.97 10.00 -0.77
N THR A 164 -8.83 10.07 0.24
CA THR A 164 -9.49 11.32 0.66
C THR A 164 -8.78 11.80 1.92
N LEU A 165 -8.30 13.04 1.92
CA LEU A 165 -7.63 13.66 3.07
C LEU A 165 -8.62 14.17 4.11
N GLY A 166 -9.88 14.44 3.70
CA GLY A 166 -10.94 14.83 4.63
C GLY A 166 -10.62 16.14 5.37
N LEU A 167 -9.94 17.07 4.70
CA LEU A 167 -9.49 18.32 5.30
C LEU A 167 -10.69 19.20 5.62
N LYS A 168 -11.01 19.35 6.92
CA LYS A 168 -12.18 20.09 7.42
C LYS A 168 -12.34 21.51 6.85
N PHE A 169 -11.24 22.15 6.47
CA PHE A 169 -11.19 23.53 5.98
C PHE A 169 -11.02 23.64 4.46
N LEU A 170 -10.83 22.52 3.76
CA LEU A 170 -10.66 22.52 2.31
C LEU A 170 -11.99 22.09 1.67
N PRO A 171 -12.60 22.90 0.79
CA PRO A 171 -13.81 22.48 0.08
C PRO A 171 -13.55 21.20 -0.73
N ASN A 172 -14.47 20.24 -0.69
CA ASN A 172 -14.35 18.96 -1.41
C ASN A 172 -14.05 19.13 -2.92
N CYS A 173 -14.48 20.24 -3.53
CA CYS A 173 -14.17 20.53 -4.93
C CYS A 173 -12.68 20.78 -5.19
N VAL A 174 -11.96 21.35 -4.22
CA VAL A 174 -10.52 21.59 -4.32
C VAL A 174 -9.76 20.29 -4.12
N GLU A 175 -10.19 19.46 -3.17
CA GLU A 175 -9.63 18.11 -2.98
C GLU A 175 -9.85 17.23 -4.22
N ASP A 176 -11.06 17.24 -4.78
CA ASP A 176 -11.38 16.52 -6.02
C ASP A 176 -10.55 17.01 -7.22
N LEU A 177 -10.27 18.31 -7.31
CA LEU A 177 -9.44 18.87 -8.38
C LEU A 177 -7.96 18.45 -8.24
N LEU A 178 -7.42 18.51 -7.02
CA LEU A 178 -6.00 18.30 -6.76
C LEU A 178 -5.61 16.82 -6.70
N LEU A 179 -6.42 15.96 -6.09
CA LEU A 179 -6.08 14.57 -5.84
C LEU A 179 -6.77 13.59 -6.78
N HIS A 180 -8.02 13.86 -7.14
CA HIS A 180 -8.88 12.91 -7.85
C HIS A 180 -9.06 13.21 -9.34
N THR A 181 -8.62 14.39 -9.81
CA THR A 181 -8.75 14.80 -11.21
C THR A 181 -7.44 14.61 -11.95
N PHE A 182 -6.38 15.33 -11.60
CA PHE A 182 -5.11 15.26 -12.33
C PHE A 182 -4.07 14.39 -11.61
N PRO A 183 -3.25 13.62 -12.34
CA PRO A 183 -2.09 12.95 -11.74
C PRO A 183 -1.15 13.98 -11.12
N LEU A 184 -0.67 13.69 -9.91
CA LEU A 184 0.31 14.55 -9.25
C LEU A 184 1.66 14.51 -9.98
N PRO A 185 2.39 15.65 -10.04
CA PRO A 185 3.66 15.74 -10.76
C PRO A 185 4.76 14.87 -10.11
N TYR A 186 5.24 13.85 -10.82
CA TYR A 186 6.23 12.90 -10.32
C TYR A 186 7.55 13.54 -9.88
N PHE A 187 7.96 14.66 -10.47
CA PHE A 187 9.23 15.33 -10.13
C PHE A 187 9.32 15.71 -8.65
N VAL A 188 8.20 15.87 -7.94
CA VAL A 188 8.15 16.17 -6.50
C VAL A 188 8.66 15.01 -5.64
N VAL A 189 8.44 13.77 -6.09
CA VAL A 189 8.84 12.55 -5.35
C VAL A 189 10.05 11.86 -5.98
N LYS A 190 10.52 12.33 -7.14
CA LYS A 190 11.60 11.70 -7.92
C LYS A 190 12.87 11.50 -7.11
N SER A 191 13.39 12.56 -6.47
CA SER A 191 14.66 12.47 -5.72
C SER A 191 14.58 11.52 -4.51
N GLY A 192 13.44 11.54 -3.80
CA GLY A 192 13.20 10.62 -2.69
C GLY A 192 13.07 9.17 -3.15
N TYR A 193 12.42 8.94 -4.30
CA TYR A 193 12.32 7.63 -4.93
C TYR A 193 13.68 7.10 -5.36
N GLU A 194 14.46 7.88 -6.12
CA GLU A 194 15.79 7.52 -6.61
C GLU A 194 16.71 7.18 -5.43
N LYS A 195 16.69 7.97 -4.35
CA LYS A 195 17.49 7.70 -3.15
C LYS A 195 17.21 6.32 -2.54
N ILE A 196 15.94 5.91 -2.46
CA ILE A 196 15.56 4.60 -1.91
C ILE A 196 15.91 3.50 -2.91
N HIS A 197 15.63 3.74 -4.20
CA HIS A 197 15.89 2.80 -5.29
C HIS A 197 17.39 2.48 -5.41
N ASP A 198 18.26 3.48 -5.39
CA ASP A 198 19.72 3.31 -5.42
C ASP A 198 20.24 2.48 -4.24
N ALA A 199 19.68 2.71 -3.04
CA ALA A 199 20.04 1.93 -1.86
C ALA A 199 19.60 0.47 -1.97
N PHE A 200 18.42 0.21 -2.55
CA PHE A 200 18.00 -1.16 -2.84
C PHE A 200 18.86 -1.81 -3.93
N ASP A 201 19.22 -1.09 -4.99
CA ASP A 201 20.06 -1.62 -6.08
C ASP A 201 21.43 -2.07 -5.56
N GLU A 202 22.03 -1.26 -4.68
CA GLU A 202 23.30 -1.57 -4.03
C GLU A 202 23.16 -2.72 -3.01
N ALA A 203 22.20 -2.62 -2.08
CA ALA A 203 22.05 -3.60 -1.00
C ALA A 203 21.60 -4.97 -1.54
N ALA A 204 20.68 -4.99 -2.50
CA ALA A 204 20.15 -6.21 -3.09
C ALA A 204 20.94 -6.69 -4.32
N ARG A 205 22.17 -6.19 -4.57
CA ARG A 205 22.97 -6.53 -5.75
C ARG A 205 23.06 -8.03 -6.02
N LYS A 206 23.25 -8.86 -4.99
CA LYS A 206 23.28 -10.34 -5.14
C LYS A 206 21.96 -10.90 -5.69
N LEU A 207 20.83 -10.37 -5.23
CA LEU A 207 19.50 -10.76 -5.72
C LEU A 207 19.30 -10.32 -7.17
N LEU A 208 19.68 -9.09 -7.49
CA LEU A 208 19.53 -8.51 -8.82
C LEU A 208 20.40 -9.22 -9.86
N ASN A 209 21.65 -9.54 -9.52
CA ASN A 209 22.54 -10.31 -10.40
C ASN A 209 21.98 -11.71 -10.70
N GLU A 210 21.27 -12.33 -9.75
CA GLU A 210 20.63 -13.63 -9.97
C GLU A 210 19.39 -13.50 -10.86
N ALA A 211 18.62 -12.41 -10.71
CA ALA A 211 17.52 -12.11 -11.62
C ALA A 211 18.03 -11.88 -13.06
N GLU A 212 19.18 -11.23 -13.23
CA GLU A 212 19.81 -11.02 -14.55
C GLU A 212 20.18 -12.33 -15.24
N LYS A 213 20.76 -13.28 -14.51
CA LYS A 213 21.06 -14.63 -15.07
C LYS A 213 19.82 -15.36 -15.54
N GLN A 214 18.66 -15.02 -14.98
CA GLN A 214 17.38 -15.63 -15.32
C GLN A 214 16.63 -14.86 -16.41
N GLY A 215 17.26 -13.85 -17.03
CA GLY A 215 16.76 -13.17 -18.23
C GLY A 215 16.01 -11.86 -17.98
N LEU A 216 15.99 -11.33 -16.76
CA LEU A 216 15.47 -9.99 -16.45
C LEU A 216 16.56 -8.94 -16.62
N SER A 217 16.23 -7.74 -17.11
CA SER A 217 17.19 -6.64 -17.02
C SER A 217 17.33 -6.17 -15.57
N ARG A 218 18.52 -5.69 -15.19
CA ARG A 218 18.75 -5.11 -13.85
C ARG A 218 17.77 -4.00 -13.52
N ASP A 219 17.53 -3.12 -14.50
CA ASP A 219 16.61 -1.99 -14.39
C ASP A 219 15.17 -2.44 -14.10
N GLU A 220 14.68 -3.43 -14.84
CA GLU A 220 13.35 -4.00 -14.60
C GLU A 220 13.27 -4.70 -13.25
N ALA A 221 14.31 -5.45 -12.87
CA ALA A 221 14.36 -6.18 -11.61
C ALA A 221 14.39 -5.22 -10.40
N SER A 222 15.19 -4.15 -10.44
CA SER A 222 15.35 -3.20 -9.34
C SER A 222 14.08 -2.38 -9.12
N HIS A 223 13.43 -1.90 -10.18
CA HIS A 223 12.16 -1.18 -10.07
C HIS A 223 11.02 -2.08 -9.60
N ASN A 224 10.97 -3.35 -10.03
CA ASN A 224 9.99 -4.31 -9.52
C ASN A 224 10.21 -4.65 -8.05
N LEU A 225 11.47 -4.80 -7.61
CA LEU A 225 11.81 -5.00 -6.21
C LEU A 225 11.36 -3.80 -5.38
N MET A 226 11.68 -2.58 -5.82
CA MET A 226 11.24 -1.35 -5.18
C MET A 226 9.71 -1.27 -5.07
N PHE A 227 8.98 -1.66 -6.12
CA PHE A 227 7.52 -1.67 -6.11
C PHE A 227 6.96 -2.75 -5.16
N LEU A 228 7.52 -3.95 -5.18
CA LEU A 228 7.14 -5.04 -4.27
C LEU A 228 7.32 -4.62 -2.81
N THR A 229 8.49 -4.10 -2.47
CA THR A 229 8.82 -3.68 -1.11
C THR A 229 8.02 -2.45 -0.70
N GLY A 230 7.98 -1.40 -1.53
CA GLY A 230 7.40 -0.12 -1.18
C GLY A 230 5.88 -0.04 -1.29
N PHE A 231 5.29 -0.61 -2.35
CA PHE A 231 3.84 -0.53 -2.57
C PHE A 231 3.12 -1.72 -1.97
N ASN A 232 3.50 -2.94 -2.34
CA ASN A 232 2.76 -4.14 -1.94
C ASN A 232 2.97 -4.48 -0.47
N SER A 233 4.22 -4.46 0.01
CA SER A 233 4.56 -4.86 1.37
C SER A 233 4.40 -3.69 2.35
N TYR A 234 5.15 -2.60 2.16
CA TYR A 234 5.15 -1.46 3.09
C TYR A 234 3.79 -0.76 3.15
N GLY A 235 3.16 -0.49 2.01
CA GLY A 235 1.79 0.03 1.98
C GLY A 235 0.78 -0.90 2.66
N GLY A 236 0.98 -2.22 2.55
CA GLY A 236 0.16 -3.22 3.24
C GLY A 236 0.35 -3.20 4.76
N THR A 237 1.60 -3.16 5.24
CA THR A 237 1.90 -3.14 6.69
C THR A 237 1.41 -1.86 7.36
N LYS A 238 1.48 -0.72 6.65
CA LYS A 238 0.96 0.58 7.10
C LYS A 238 -0.54 0.57 7.41
N VAL A 239 -1.30 -0.29 6.73
CA VAL A 239 -2.73 -0.49 7.01
C VAL A 239 -2.94 -1.60 8.04
N LEU A 240 -2.24 -2.73 7.87
CA LEU A 240 -2.46 -3.94 8.64
C LEU A 240 -2.06 -3.80 10.11
N PHE A 241 -0.85 -3.31 10.41
CA PHE A 241 -0.34 -3.29 11.78
C PHE A 241 -1.14 -2.37 12.71
N PRO A 242 -1.47 -1.13 12.32
CA PRO A 242 -2.33 -0.29 13.15
C PRO A 242 -3.72 -0.89 13.35
N ALA A 243 -4.30 -1.50 12.30
CA ALA A 243 -5.59 -2.16 12.41
C ALA A 243 -5.55 -3.34 13.39
N LEU A 244 -4.53 -4.18 13.33
CA LEU A 244 -4.34 -5.30 14.26
C LEU A 244 -4.24 -4.79 15.71
N LEU A 245 -3.38 -3.81 15.96
CA LEU A 245 -3.22 -3.26 17.32
C LEU A 245 -4.53 -2.63 17.81
N LYS A 246 -5.24 -1.90 16.94
CA LYS A 246 -6.55 -1.33 17.27
C LYS A 246 -7.53 -2.43 17.68
N TYR A 247 -7.69 -3.49 16.88
CA TYR A 247 -8.66 -4.54 17.17
C TYR A 247 -8.33 -5.30 18.46
N VAL A 248 -7.06 -5.65 18.67
CA VAL A 248 -6.60 -6.29 19.91
C VAL A 248 -6.85 -5.37 21.11
N GLY A 249 -6.51 -4.08 21.00
CA GLY A 249 -6.71 -3.10 22.07
C GLY A 249 -8.19 -2.81 22.38
N THR A 250 -9.09 -2.92 21.40
CA THR A 250 -10.54 -2.78 21.59
C THR A 250 -11.25 -4.07 22.00
N GLY A 251 -10.52 -5.19 22.13
CA GLY A 251 -11.09 -6.51 22.39
C GLY A 251 -11.78 -6.68 23.75
N GLY A 252 -11.50 -5.80 24.73
CA GLY A 252 -12.07 -5.88 26.08
C GLY A 252 -11.58 -7.10 26.89
N GLU A 253 -12.05 -7.24 28.13
CA GLU A 253 -11.70 -8.36 29.05
C GLU A 253 -12.38 -9.70 28.69
N ASP A 254 -13.31 -9.72 27.72
CA ASP A 254 -14.13 -10.88 27.35
C ASP A 254 -13.39 -11.95 26.51
N HIS A 255 -12.06 -11.87 26.42
CA HIS A 255 -11.26 -12.98 25.92
C HIS A 255 -11.15 -14.05 26.98
N ALA A 256 -12.15 -14.94 27.04
CA ALA A 256 -12.00 -16.25 27.68
C ALA A 256 -10.66 -16.85 27.23
N PRO A 257 -9.77 -17.25 28.16
CA PRO A 257 -8.52 -17.88 27.77
C PRO A 257 -8.87 -19.13 26.95
N CYS A 258 -8.39 -19.20 25.72
CA CYS A 258 -8.32 -20.47 25.01
C CYS A 258 -7.29 -21.33 25.73
N CYS A 259 -7.73 -22.04 26.78
CA CYS A 259 -7.13 -23.23 27.33
C CYS A 259 -8.10 -24.38 27.14
#